data_AF-A0A484G371-F1
#
_entry.id   AF-A0A484G371-F1
#
_cell.length_a   1.000
_cell.length_b   1.000
_cell.length_c   1.000
_cell.angle_alpha   90.00
_cell.angle_beta   90.00
_cell.angle_gamma   90.00
#
_symmetry.space_group_name_H-M   'P 1'
#
loop_
_entity.id
_entity.type
_entity.pdbx_description
1 polymer ?
#
loop_
_entity_poly.entity_id
_entity_poly.type
_entity_poly.pdbx_seq_one_letter_code
_entity_poly.pdbx_strand_id
1 'polypeptide(L)'
;MLSVRAGIDTINSAMSGDSSAQFELSCVNGPKDNVVSGERADMDRVKSRLESISLKCMVLDLPYAFHAAQLDFAAVLQAAREMGIVDVKTIWVEVGPHPICSSFIGNSLSSDARAVASLGRGVPVEWNECFKPFDRDHEHLNLPAYRRNKKNDWIQCEGTWTLDKAYPPGQKPSRDSDFVLPATTVSSLRTAFAHHVTSEEVVDIQKASLTALSDIQHPSLLDTIRGHTIAGHSVATSVANEDPRKPQLIQIRAEANMAERRAVMRLHNVASDAGLPGEWNRVAHLVTGRIADLARRAASGEEPAANRLSRGMACELFRNVVDYTEEYCGMRSVVLFGHEGARYWT
;
A
#
# COMPACT_ATOMS: atom_id res chain seq x y z
N MET A 1 -19.62 -28.21 39.52
CA MET A 1 -20.73 -27.23 39.65
C MET A 1 -22.04 -27.99 39.82
N LEU A 2 -23.08 -27.35 40.35
CA LEU A 2 -24.38 -27.98 40.60
C LEU A 2 -25.52 -27.13 40.01
N SER A 3 -26.28 -27.69 39.05
CA SER A 3 -27.53 -27.10 38.57
C SER A 3 -28.66 -27.45 39.53
N VAL A 4 -29.47 -26.45 39.90
CA VAL A 4 -30.56 -26.56 40.86
C VAL A 4 -31.84 -25.95 40.28
N ARG A 5 -32.92 -26.72 40.27
CA ARG A 5 -34.27 -26.22 39.90
C ARG A 5 -34.94 -25.47 41.04
N ALA A 6 -34.34 -24.36 41.45
CA ALA A 6 -34.88 -23.45 42.46
C ALA A 6 -34.40 -22.02 42.23
N GLY A 7 -35.10 -21.04 42.81
CA GLY A 7 -34.62 -19.66 42.89
C GLY A 7 -33.48 -19.52 43.90
N ILE A 8 -32.62 -18.52 43.72
CA ILE A 8 -31.46 -18.30 44.60
C ILE A 8 -31.85 -18.12 46.07
N ASP A 9 -32.95 -17.42 46.35
CA ASP A 9 -33.44 -17.21 47.71
C ASP A 9 -33.86 -18.54 48.38
N THR A 10 -34.43 -19.46 47.60
CA THR A 10 -34.80 -20.80 48.08
C THR A 10 -33.55 -21.62 48.39
N ILE A 11 -32.53 -21.55 47.55
CA ILE A 11 -31.25 -22.24 47.76
C ILE A 11 -30.56 -21.71 49.02
N ASN A 12 -30.46 -20.38 49.15
CA ASN A 12 -29.88 -19.72 50.31
C ASN A 12 -30.66 -20.04 51.60
N SER A 13 -32.00 -20.05 51.54
CA SER A 13 -32.84 -20.42 52.68
C SER A 13 -32.66 -21.88 53.10
N ALA A 14 -32.54 -22.79 52.13
CA ALA A 14 -32.34 -24.22 52.38
C ALA A 14 -30.98 -24.53 53.03
N MET A 15 -29.98 -23.69 52.74
CA MET A 15 -28.63 -23.75 53.29
C MET A 15 -28.41 -22.82 54.49
N SER A 16 -29.42 -22.02 54.87
CA SER A 16 -29.32 -21.09 55.99
C SER A 16 -29.11 -21.84 57.31
N GLY A 17 -27.99 -21.57 57.99
CA GLY A 17 -27.61 -22.23 59.25
C GLY A 17 -26.68 -23.44 59.08
N ASP A 18 -26.39 -23.87 57.85
CA ASP A 18 -25.41 -24.91 57.58
C ASP A 18 -24.10 -24.29 57.07
N SER A 19 -23.17 -24.04 57.99
CA SER A 19 -21.83 -23.51 57.67
C SER A 19 -20.87 -24.59 57.15
N SER A 20 -21.33 -25.84 57.01
CA SER A 20 -20.47 -26.98 56.65
C SER A 20 -20.18 -27.10 55.15
N ALA A 21 -20.85 -26.30 54.31
CA ALA A 21 -20.65 -26.26 52.87
C ALA A 21 -20.69 -24.82 52.37
N GLN A 22 -19.65 -24.39 51.66
CA GLN A 22 -19.61 -23.10 50.99
C GLN A 22 -19.99 -23.25 49.53
N PHE A 23 -20.73 -22.26 49.02
CA PHE A 23 -21.05 -22.18 47.61
C PHE A 23 -21.27 -20.74 47.20
N GLU A 24 -21.16 -20.50 45.90
CA GLU A 24 -21.47 -19.23 45.27
C GLU A 24 -22.38 -19.43 44.06
N LEU A 25 -23.09 -18.38 43.68
CA LEU A 25 -23.94 -18.39 42.50
C LEU A 25 -23.09 -18.16 41.25
N SER A 26 -23.13 -19.10 40.32
CA SER A 26 -22.35 -19.03 39.07
C SER A 26 -23.17 -18.64 37.85
N CYS A 27 -24.41 -19.15 37.73
CA CYS A 27 -25.26 -18.81 36.59
C CYS A 27 -26.72 -18.63 37.02
N VAL A 28 -27.38 -17.62 36.45
CA VAL A 28 -28.83 -17.40 36.57
C VAL A 28 -29.48 -17.77 35.24
N ASN A 29 -30.04 -18.98 35.16
CA ASN A 29 -30.73 -19.45 33.94
C ASN A 29 -32.20 -19.01 33.93
N GLY A 30 -32.78 -18.75 35.10
CA GLY A 30 -34.13 -18.24 35.26
C GLY A 30 -34.55 -18.12 36.73
N PRO A 31 -35.79 -17.66 37.00
CA PRO A 31 -36.27 -17.43 38.37
C PRO A 31 -36.37 -18.71 39.22
N LYS A 32 -36.37 -19.89 38.58
CA LYS A 32 -36.42 -21.21 39.24
C LYS A 32 -35.36 -22.18 38.71
N ASP A 33 -34.31 -21.68 38.08
CA ASP A 33 -33.24 -22.49 37.51
C ASP A 33 -31.91 -21.74 37.61
N ASN A 34 -31.02 -22.24 38.47
CA ASN A 34 -29.76 -21.58 38.79
C ASN A 34 -28.64 -22.62 38.94
N VAL A 35 -27.40 -22.17 38.76
CA VAL A 35 -26.21 -23.02 38.92
C VAL A 35 -25.32 -22.44 40.01
N VAL A 36 -24.94 -23.27 40.97
CA VAL A 36 -24.01 -22.92 42.05
C VAL A 36 -22.69 -23.66 41.90
N SER A 37 -21.64 -23.09 42.48
CA SER A 37 -20.28 -23.59 42.43
C SER A 37 -19.60 -23.58 43.79
N GLY A 38 -18.59 -24.42 43.94
CA GLY A 38 -17.77 -24.57 45.14
C GLY A 38 -16.89 -25.82 45.03
N GLU A 39 -16.20 -26.15 46.11
CA GLU A 39 -15.41 -27.39 46.17
C GLU A 39 -16.29 -28.63 45.96
N ARG A 40 -15.71 -29.71 45.44
CA ARG A 40 -16.46 -30.95 45.15
C ARG A 40 -17.15 -31.50 46.41
N ALA A 41 -16.44 -31.50 47.53
CA ALA A 41 -16.97 -31.96 48.81
C ALA A 41 -18.16 -31.09 49.28
N ASP A 42 -18.13 -29.79 49.01
CA ASP A 42 -19.22 -28.88 49.36
C ASP A 42 -20.42 -29.04 48.44
N MET A 43 -20.19 -29.24 47.14
CA MET A 43 -21.26 -29.53 46.17
C MET A 43 -21.99 -30.83 46.48
N ASP A 44 -21.30 -31.85 46.98
CA ASP A 44 -21.92 -33.11 47.42
C ASP A 44 -22.82 -32.90 48.64
N ARG A 45 -22.40 -32.06 49.60
CA ARG A 45 -23.21 -31.68 50.78
C ARG A 45 -24.42 -30.85 50.37
N VAL A 46 -24.21 -29.81 49.56
CA VAL A 46 -25.28 -28.95 49.04
C VAL A 46 -26.31 -29.78 48.29
N LYS A 47 -25.87 -30.67 47.37
CA LYS A 47 -26.76 -31.58 46.64
C LYS A 47 -27.59 -32.43 47.60
N SER A 48 -26.94 -33.09 48.56
CA SER A 48 -27.61 -33.97 49.53
C SER A 48 -28.66 -33.21 50.33
N ARG A 49 -28.36 -31.97 50.73
CA ARG A 49 -29.28 -31.11 51.47
C ARG A 49 -30.47 -30.68 50.62
N LEU A 50 -30.24 -30.23 49.40
CA LEU A 50 -31.31 -29.76 48.50
C LEU A 50 -32.20 -30.92 48.04
N GLU A 51 -31.64 -32.09 47.76
CA GLU A 51 -32.43 -33.29 47.43
C GLU A 51 -33.29 -33.76 48.61
N SER A 52 -32.83 -33.58 49.86
CA SER A 52 -33.62 -33.92 51.06
C SER A 52 -34.92 -33.10 51.20
N ILE A 53 -34.96 -31.91 50.62
CA ILE A 53 -36.16 -31.05 50.55
C ILE A 53 -36.86 -31.13 49.19
N SER A 54 -36.61 -32.22 48.43
CA SER A 54 -37.22 -32.49 47.13
C SER A 54 -36.88 -31.49 46.01
N LEU A 55 -35.76 -30.76 46.12
CA LEU A 55 -35.26 -29.94 45.02
C LEU A 55 -34.40 -30.79 44.08
N LYS A 56 -34.72 -30.70 42.78
CA LYS A 56 -33.99 -31.43 41.74
C LYS A 56 -32.64 -30.76 41.50
N CYS A 57 -31.58 -31.54 41.67
CA CYS A 57 -30.20 -31.12 41.42
C CYS A 57 -29.56 -31.98 40.32
N MET A 58 -28.61 -31.41 39.58
CA MET A 58 -27.81 -32.12 38.59
C MET A 58 -26.35 -31.67 38.72
N VAL A 59 -25.46 -32.61 38.97
CA VAL A 59 -24.01 -32.34 39.01
C VAL A 59 -23.54 -32.12 37.58
N LEU A 60 -22.88 -30.99 37.36
CA LEU A 60 -22.21 -30.70 36.10
C LEU A 60 -20.76 -31.14 36.24
N ASP A 61 -20.41 -32.21 35.51
CA ASP A 61 -19.08 -32.80 35.52
C ASP A 61 -18.14 -31.96 34.63
N LEU A 62 -17.56 -30.95 35.25
CA LEU A 62 -16.61 -30.03 34.66
C LEU A 62 -15.35 -30.00 35.55
N PRO A 63 -14.15 -29.91 34.97
CA PRO A 63 -12.90 -29.88 35.73
C PRO A 63 -12.76 -28.62 36.58
N TYR A 64 -13.46 -27.54 36.23
CA TYR A 64 -13.41 -26.24 36.89
C TYR A 64 -14.81 -25.66 37.09
N ALA A 65 -15.00 -24.89 38.16
CA ALA A 65 -16.21 -24.10 38.35
C ALA A 65 -16.13 -22.78 37.59
N PHE A 66 -17.01 -22.58 36.61
CA PHE A 66 -17.09 -21.33 35.86
C PHE A 66 -17.89 -20.27 36.61
N HIS A 67 -17.53 -18.99 36.47
CA HIS A 67 -18.15 -17.87 37.21
C HIS A 67 -18.13 -18.06 38.74
N ALA A 68 -16.98 -18.47 39.23
CA ALA A 68 -16.71 -18.81 40.63
C ALA A 68 -15.40 -18.15 41.07
N ALA A 69 -15.20 -17.91 42.36
CA ALA A 69 -13.94 -17.45 42.95
C ALA A 69 -12.76 -18.37 42.59
N GLN A 70 -13.04 -19.63 42.25
CA GLN A 70 -12.05 -20.58 41.73
C GLN A 70 -11.38 -20.12 40.42
N LEU A 71 -12.07 -19.33 39.59
CA LEU A 71 -11.50 -18.72 38.39
C LEU A 71 -10.76 -17.41 38.73
N ASP A 72 -9.74 -17.51 39.58
CA ASP A 72 -8.72 -16.47 39.66
C ASP A 72 -7.82 -16.57 38.41
N PHE A 73 -8.01 -15.63 37.50
CA PHE A 73 -7.29 -15.57 36.25
C PHE A 73 -5.76 -15.56 36.44
N ALA A 74 -5.25 -14.93 37.50
CA ALA A 74 -3.82 -14.90 37.79
C ALA A 74 -3.32 -16.25 38.29
N ALA A 75 -4.07 -16.90 39.20
CA ALA A 75 -3.73 -18.22 39.72
C ALA A 75 -3.70 -19.29 38.63
N VAL A 76 -4.66 -19.25 37.69
CA VAL A 76 -4.70 -20.17 36.55
C VAL A 76 -3.48 -20.00 35.66
N LEU A 77 -3.09 -18.76 35.36
CA LEU A 77 -1.92 -18.48 34.53
C LEU A 77 -0.61 -18.88 35.22
N GLN A 78 -0.52 -18.71 36.55
CA GLN A 78 0.63 -19.15 37.32
C GLN A 78 0.75 -20.68 37.34
N ALA A 79 -0.35 -21.39 37.57
CA ALA A 79 -0.37 -22.86 37.53
C ALA A 79 0.02 -23.40 36.15
N ALA A 80 -0.49 -22.78 35.07
CA ALA A 80 -0.12 -23.14 33.70
C ALA A 80 1.39 -22.97 33.44
N ARG A 81 2.02 -21.95 34.04
CA ARG A 81 3.46 -21.73 33.96
C ARG A 81 4.25 -22.76 34.76
N GLU A 82 3.82 -23.09 35.97
CA GLU A 82 4.44 -24.11 36.83
C GLU A 82 4.37 -25.50 36.20
N MET A 83 3.27 -25.79 35.51
CA MET A 83 3.09 -27.03 34.74
C MET A 83 3.85 -27.02 33.39
N GLY A 84 4.48 -25.91 33.01
CA GLY A 84 5.20 -25.77 31.74
C GLY A 84 4.29 -25.75 30.50
N ILE A 85 2.98 -25.54 30.67
CA ILE A 85 2.02 -25.41 29.58
C ILE A 85 2.25 -24.07 28.84
N VAL A 86 2.63 -23.03 29.60
CA VAL A 86 2.93 -21.71 29.06
C VAL A 86 4.31 -21.23 29.52
N ASP A 87 5.00 -20.53 28.62
CA ASP A 87 6.34 -19.99 28.85
C ASP A 87 6.46 -18.56 28.28
N VAL A 88 7.67 -18.01 28.32
CA VAL A 88 7.97 -16.66 27.80
C VAL A 88 7.85 -16.54 26.27
N LYS A 89 7.75 -17.68 25.55
CA LYS A 89 7.59 -17.74 24.09
C LYS A 89 6.12 -17.91 23.69
N THR A 90 5.24 -18.25 24.64
CA THR A 90 3.80 -18.36 24.39
C THR A 90 3.22 -17.05 23.87
N ILE A 91 2.51 -17.13 22.75
CA ILE A 91 1.74 -16.03 22.16
C ILE A 91 0.28 -16.22 22.55
N TRP A 92 -0.35 -15.19 23.10
CA TRP A 92 -1.75 -15.24 23.51
C TRP A 92 -2.61 -14.56 22.47
N VAL A 93 -3.61 -15.26 21.95
CA VAL A 93 -4.56 -14.74 20.97
C VAL A 93 -5.94 -14.67 21.61
N GLU A 94 -6.47 -13.46 21.74
CA GLU A 94 -7.83 -13.26 22.23
C GLU A 94 -8.83 -13.24 21.07
N VAL A 95 -9.90 -14.03 21.18
CA VAL A 95 -10.95 -14.12 20.16
C VAL A 95 -12.26 -13.63 20.77
N GLY A 96 -12.65 -12.41 20.43
CA GLY A 96 -13.88 -11.77 20.91
C GLY A 96 -14.16 -10.44 20.20
N PRO A 97 -15.37 -9.88 20.36
CA PRO A 97 -15.72 -8.60 19.73
C PRO A 97 -14.90 -7.42 20.29
N HIS A 98 -14.42 -7.52 21.53
CA HIS A 98 -13.54 -6.54 22.17
C HIS A 98 -12.45 -7.25 23.01
N PRO A 99 -11.21 -6.73 23.02
CA PRO A 99 -10.13 -7.30 23.82
C PRO A 99 -10.29 -6.92 25.30
N ILE A 100 -10.66 -7.89 26.11
CA ILE A 100 -10.85 -7.76 27.56
C ILE A 100 -9.72 -8.51 28.28
N CYS A 101 -9.44 -9.76 27.90
CA CYS A 101 -8.53 -10.70 28.57
C CYS A 101 -7.05 -10.35 28.41
N SER A 102 -6.68 -9.67 27.33
CA SER A 102 -5.28 -9.34 26.99
C SER A 102 -4.58 -8.52 28.09
N SER A 103 -5.29 -7.60 28.74
CA SER A 103 -4.76 -6.80 29.85
C SER A 103 -4.55 -7.63 31.12
N PHE A 104 -5.46 -8.56 31.40
CA PHE A 104 -5.32 -9.49 32.53
C PHE A 104 -4.12 -10.42 32.36
N ILE A 105 -3.85 -10.89 31.14
CA ILE A 105 -2.68 -11.72 30.83
C ILE A 105 -1.39 -10.93 31.07
N GLY A 106 -1.30 -9.71 30.53
CA GLY A 106 -0.12 -8.84 30.72
C GLY A 106 0.13 -8.49 32.19
N ASN A 107 -0.94 -8.24 32.96
CA ASN A 107 -0.83 -7.94 34.39
C ASN A 107 -0.46 -9.18 35.24
N SER A 108 -0.85 -10.39 34.81
CA SER A 108 -0.64 -11.63 35.60
C SER A 108 0.70 -12.32 35.30
N LEU A 109 1.21 -12.24 34.07
CA LEU A 109 2.37 -13.02 33.61
C LEU A 109 3.66 -12.19 33.37
N SER A 110 3.68 -10.93 33.81
CA SER A 110 4.71 -9.89 33.57
C SER A 110 4.60 -9.16 32.23
N SER A 111 5.21 -7.98 32.14
CA SER A 111 5.15 -7.05 30.99
C SER A 111 5.63 -7.64 29.64
N ASP A 112 6.32 -8.78 29.67
CA ASP A 112 6.85 -9.44 28.47
C ASP A 112 5.84 -10.38 27.79
N ALA A 113 4.67 -10.62 28.41
CA ALA A 113 3.63 -11.45 27.82
C ALA A 113 3.07 -10.83 26.53
N ARG A 114 3.18 -11.56 25.42
CA ARG A 114 2.72 -11.13 24.09
C ARG A 114 1.25 -11.51 23.87
N ALA A 115 0.34 -10.73 24.44
CA ALA A 115 -1.08 -10.81 24.14
C ALA A 115 -1.45 -9.95 22.93
N VAL A 116 -2.21 -10.51 21.99
CA VAL A 116 -2.63 -9.82 20.76
C VAL A 116 -4.14 -9.97 20.61
N ALA A 117 -4.81 -8.85 20.42
CA ALA A 117 -6.27 -8.76 20.23
C ALA A 117 -6.76 -9.31 18.87
N SER A 118 -5.85 -9.55 17.93
CA SER A 118 -6.16 -10.04 16.58
C SER A 118 -4.92 -10.66 15.94
N LEU A 119 -5.13 -11.50 14.91
CA LEU A 119 -4.03 -12.12 14.16
C LEU A 119 -3.17 -11.03 13.49
N GLY A 120 -2.02 -10.73 14.07
CA GLY A 120 -1.13 -9.70 13.50
C GLY A 120 0.31 -9.73 13.97
N ARG A 121 0.70 -10.57 14.93
CA ARG A 121 2.08 -10.60 15.43
C ARG A 121 2.61 -12.01 15.63
N GLY A 122 3.55 -12.41 14.77
CA GLY A 122 4.46 -13.54 15.01
C GLY A 122 3.93 -14.94 14.68
N VAL A 123 2.68 -15.08 14.24
CA VAL A 123 2.07 -16.36 13.85
C VAL A 123 1.87 -16.38 12.34
N PRO A 124 2.23 -17.46 11.62
CA PRO A 124 1.91 -17.60 10.21
C PRO A 124 0.39 -17.66 10.04
N VAL A 125 -0.15 -16.69 9.31
CA VAL A 125 -1.59 -16.59 9.02
C VAL A 125 -1.83 -17.09 7.60
N GLU A 126 -2.76 -18.01 7.44
CA GLU A 126 -3.21 -18.49 6.13
C GLU A 126 -4.20 -17.48 5.51
N TRP A 127 -3.64 -16.39 4.97
CA TRP A 127 -4.43 -15.31 4.37
C TRP A 127 -5.36 -15.79 3.25
N ASN A 128 -4.97 -16.83 2.51
CA ASN A 128 -5.78 -17.39 1.44
C ASN A 128 -7.15 -17.88 1.93
N GLU A 129 -7.22 -18.50 3.11
CA GLU A 129 -8.50 -18.95 3.67
C GLU A 129 -9.36 -17.77 4.17
N CYS A 130 -8.73 -16.69 4.66
CA CYS A 130 -9.46 -15.47 5.05
C CYS A 130 -10.15 -14.79 3.86
N PHE A 131 -9.53 -14.80 2.68
CA PHE A 131 -10.03 -14.12 1.49
C PHE A 131 -10.77 -15.03 0.51
N LYS A 132 -10.79 -16.34 0.74
CA LYS A 132 -11.45 -17.36 -0.10
C LYS A 132 -12.90 -17.02 -0.51
N PRO A 133 -13.76 -16.44 0.34
CA PRO A 133 -15.12 -16.05 -0.08
C PRO A 133 -15.16 -14.96 -1.17
N PHE A 134 -14.08 -14.18 -1.31
CA PHE A 134 -13.99 -13.03 -2.21
C PHE A 134 -13.11 -13.30 -3.44
N ASP A 135 -12.74 -14.57 -3.68
CA ASP A 135 -11.74 -14.94 -4.70
C ASP A 135 -12.07 -14.44 -6.12
N ARG A 136 -13.36 -14.28 -6.42
CA ARG A 136 -13.85 -13.82 -7.73
C ARG A 136 -13.73 -12.30 -7.95
N ASP A 137 -13.54 -11.53 -6.88
CA ASP A 137 -13.53 -10.07 -6.91
C ASP A 137 -12.12 -9.47 -6.73
N HIS A 138 -11.08 -10.32 -6.65
CA HIS A 138 -9.71 -9.84 -6.47
C HIS A 138 -9.06 -9.40 -7.79
N GLU A 139 -8.45 -8.22 -7.75
CA GLU A 139 -7.57 -7.72 -8.81
C GLU A 139 -6.11 -7.74 -8.34
N HIS A 140 -5.20 -8.14 -9.23
CA HIS A 140 -3.77 -8.12 -8.94
C HIS A 140 -3.24 -6.67 -8.96
N LEU A 141 -3.01 -6.11 -7.78
CA LEU A 141 -2.44 -4.79 -7.64
C LEU A 141 -0.94 -4.81 -7.99
N ASN A 142 -0.53 -3.91 -8.89
CA ASN A 142 0.89 -3.64 -9.13
C ASN A 142 1.46 -2.79 -7.98
N LEU A 143 1.90 -3.47 -6.93
CA LEU A 143 2.56 -2.83 -5.80
C LEU A 143 4.05 -2.56 -6.11
N PRO A 144 4.62 -1.45 -5.61
CA PRO A 144 6.06 -1.20 -5.72
C PRO A 144 6.87 -2.34 -5.09
N ALA A 145 7.99 -2.69 -5.73
CA ALA A 145 8.89 -3.70 -5.20
C ALA A 145 9.37 -3.35 -3.78
N TYR A 146 9.54 -4.38 -2.95
CA TYR A 146 10.05 -4.26 -1.59
C TYR A 146 11.33 -3.41 -1.55
N ARG A 147 11.28 -2.31 -0.80
CA ARG A 147 12.41 -1.39 -0.66
C ARG A 147 13.35 -1.94 0.41
N ARG A 148 14.35 -2.72 -0.02
CA ARG A 148 15.44 -3.18 0.87
C ARG A 148 16.07 -1.98 1.59
N ASN A 149 16.50 -2.20 2.83
CA ASN A 149 17.25 -1.20 3.59
C ASN A 149 18.59 -0.94 2.86
N LYS A 150 18.63 0.10 2.03
CA LYS A 150 19.81 0.47 1.24
C LYS A 150 20.83 1.14 2.15
N LYS A 151 21.59 0.32 2.89
CA LYS A 151 22.86 0.77 3.44
C LYS A 151 23.88 0.83 2.31
N ASN A 152 24.73 1.85 2.36
CA ASN A 152 25.75 2.06 1.36
C ASN A 152 26.94 1.13 1.64
N ASP A 153 26.84 -0.12 1.20
CA ASP A 153 27.94 -1.10 1.27
C ASP A 153 28.85 -1.01 0.04
N TRP A 154 29.13 0.22 -0.42
CA TRP A 154 29.95 0.52 -1.59
C TRP A 154 31.29 1.11 -1.18
N ILE A 155 32.38 0.47 -1.59
CA ILE A 155 33.73 1.04 -1.47
C ILE A 155 34.06 1.69 -2.81
N GLN A 156 34.03 3.02 -2.84
CA GLN A 156 34.43 3.78 -4.02
C GLN A 156 35.92 3.50 -4.30
N CYS A 157 36.21 2.95 -5.48
CA CYS A 157 37.59 2.81 -5.93
C CYS A 157 38.10 4.20 -6.34
N GLU A 158 38.91 4.81 -5.49
CA GLU A 158 39.57 6.08 -5.78
C GLU A 158 40.98 5.85 -6.33
N GLY A 159 41.35 6.61 -7.35
CA GLY A 159 42.68 6.58 -7.98
C GLY A 159 42.84 5.58 -9.12
N THR A 160 44.02 5.60 -9.73
CA THR A 160 44.38 4.78 -10.91
C THR A 160 45.10 3.49 -10.51
N TRP A 161 44.99 3.02 -9.26
CA TRP A 161 45.87 1.96 -8.73
C TRP A 161 45.92 0.68 -9.58
N THR A 162 44.79 0.30 -10.20
CA THR A 162 44.70 -0.85 -11.12
C THR A 162 45.44 -0.59 -12.43
N LEU A 163 45.46 0.65 -12.92
CA LEU A 163 46.20 1.08 -14.12
C LEU A 163 47.69 1.30 -13.81
N ASP A 164 48.02 1.84 -12.64
CA ASP A 164 49.39 2.05 -12.17
C ASP A 164 50.19 0.74 -12.05
N LYS A 165 49.50 -0.36 -11.75
CA LYS A 165 50.09 -1.71 -11.70
C LYS A 165 50.64 -2.18 -13.06
N ALA A 166 50.18 -1.60 -14.16
CA ALA A 166 50.68 -1.94 -15.49
C ALA A 166 52.05 -1.29 -15.78
N TYR A 167 52.49 -0.33 -14.96
CA TYR A 167 53.75 0.40 -15.17
C TYR A 167 54.86 -0.09 -14.23
N PRO A 168 56.11 -0.22 -14.72
CA PRO A 168 57.27 -0.52 -13.88
C PRO A 168 57.48 0.55 -12.78
N PRO A 169 58.09 0.19 -11.63
CA PRO A 169 58.40 1.15 -10.58
C PRO A 169 59.23 2.33 -11.11
N GLY A 170 58.71 3.55 -10.99
CA GLY A 170 59.38 4.77 -11.44
C GLY A 170 58.95 5.31 -12.81
N GLN A 171 58.09 4.60 -13.56
CA GLN A 171 57.55 5.04 -14.86
C GLN A 171 56.04 5.35 -14.81
N LYS A 172 55.59 6.04 -13.76
CA LYS A 172 54.18 6.49 -13.69
C LYS A 172 54.01 7.74 -14.55
N PRO A 173 52.97 7.83 -15.42
CA PRO A 173 52.65 9.07 -16.12
C PRO A 173 52.28 10.17 -15.11
N SER A 174 52.71 11.41 -15.35
CA SER A 174 52.35 12.57 -14.52
C SER A 174 50.84 12.82 -14.59
N ARG A 175 50.22 13.20 -13.46
CA ARG A 175 48.78 13.49 -13.35
C ARG A 175 48.26 14.57 -14.31
N ASP A 176 49.13 15.36 -14.94
CA ASP A 176 48.78 16.52 -15.78
C ASP A 176 48.73 16.23 -17.29
N SER A 177 48.74 14.96 -17.73
CA SER A 177 48.45 14.68 -19.14
C SER A 177 46.94 14.76 -19.39
N ASP A 178 46.46 15.96 -19.70
CA ASP A 178 45.10 16.21 -20.19
C ASP A 178 44.77 15.23 -21.33
N PHE A 179 43.84 14.33 -21.05
CA PHE A 179 43.34 13.36 -22.02
C PHE A 179 42.44 14.12 -23.01
N VAL A 180 43.03 14.64 -24.10
CA VAL A 180 42.28 15.27 -25.19
C VAL A 180 41.57 14.16 -25.97
N LEU A 181 40.25 14.05 -25.78
CA LEU A 181 39.41 13.19 -26.60
C LEU A 181 39.44 13.67 -28.07
N PRO A 182 39.39 12.75 -29.05
CA PRO A 182 39.35 13.15 -30.46
C PRO A 182 38.11 14.00 -30.70
N ALA A 183 38.28 15.13 -31.39
CA ALA A 183 37.22 16.05 -31.77
C ALA A 183 36.26 15.37 -32.75
N THR A 184 35.32 14.58 -32.23
CA THR A 184 34.05 14.33 -32.92
C THR A 184 33.37 15.68 -33.07
N THR A 185 33.02 16.04 -34.31
CA THR A 185 32.29 17.26 -34.65
C THR A 185 31.08 17.43 -33.75
N VAL A 186 31.24 18.21 -32.68
CA VAL A 186 30.17 18.49 -31.73
C VAL A 186 29.25 19.47 -32.44
N SER A 187 28.05 19.02 -32.81
CA SER A 187 27.01 19.90 -33.35
C SER A 187 26.85 21.10 -32.40
N SER A 188 26.85 22.32 -32.93
CA SER A 188 26.74 23.56 -32.16
C SER A 188 25.34 23.78 -31.58
N LEU A 189 24.39 22.90 -31.88
CA LEU A 189 23.02 22.99 -31.43
C LEU A 189 22.93 22.65 -29.93
N ARG A 190 22.89 23.70 -29.09
CA ARG A 190 22.55 23.59 -27.66
C ARG A 190 21.23 24.30 -27.40
N THR A 191 20.28 23.59 -26.81
CA THR A 191 19.00 24.15 -26.38
C THR A 191 18.77 23.83 -24.91
N ALA A 192 17.72 24.42 -24.31
CA ALA A 192 17.34 24.16 -22.92
C ALA A 192 16.96 22.69 -22.64
N PHE A 193 16.76 21.89 -23.69
CA PHE A 193 16.41 20.47 -23.60
C PHE A 193 17.42 19.56 -24.30
N ALA A 194 18.22 20.05 -25.26
CA ALA A 194 19.27 19.29 -25.94
C ALA A 194 20.64 19.85 -25.55
N HIS A 195 21.21 19.36 -24.45
CA HIS A 195 22.45 19.87 -23.88
C HIS A 195 23.69 19.35 -24.61
N HIS A 196 23.64 18.10 -25.09
CA HIS A 196 24.74 17.48 -25.82
C HIS A 196 24.25 16.61 -26.97
N VAL A 197 24.46 17.03 -28.21
CA VAL A 197 24.16 16.20 -29.40
C VAL A 197 25.22 15.10 -29.51
N THR A 198 24.75 13.85 -29.54
CA THR A 198 25.59 12.65 -29.63
C THR A 198 25.57 11.99 -31.01
N SER A 199 24.53 12.24 -31.80
CA SER A 199 24.42 11.77 -33.17
C SER A 199 23.57 12.74 -33.97
N GLU A 200 24.00 13.04 -35.19
CA GLU A 200 23.29 13.85 -36.16
C GLU A 200 23.43 13.15 -37.52
N GLU A 201 22.30 12.76 -38.11
CA GLU A 201 22.26 12.08 -39.41
C GLU A 201 21.20 12.79 -40.28
N VAL A 202 21.65 13.46 -41.33
CA VAL A 202 20.75 14.08 -42.31
C VAL A 202 20.66 13.14 -43.50
N VAL A 203 19.49 12.53 -43.69
CA VAL A 203 19.26 11.53 -44.75
C VAL A 203 18.86 12.24 -46.04
N ASP A 204 17.99 13.25 -45.96
CA ASP A 204 17.57 14.10 -47.08
C ASP A 204 17.00 15.45 -46.60
N ILE A 205 16.50 16.28 -47.53
CA ILE A 205 15.89 17.60 -47.23
C ILE A 205 14.63 17.55 -46.36
N GLN A 206 14.01 16.38 -46.21
CA GLN A 206 12.78 16.15 -45.44
C GLN A 206 13.03 15.29 -44.19
N LYS A 207 14.19 14.63 -44.08
CA LYS A 207 14.46 13.65 -43.03
C LYS A 207 15.85 13.83 -42.42
N ALA A 208 15.86 14.23 -41.15
CA ALA A 208 17.04 14.23 -40.30
C ALA A 208 16.75 13.48 -38.99
N SER A 209 17.77 12.82 -38.44
CA SER A 209 17.76 12.17 -37.14
C SER A 209 18.77 12.83 -36.22
N LEU A 210 18.31 13.27 -35.05
CA LEU A 210 19.13 13.90 -34.03
C LEU A 210 18.98 13.13 -32.72
N THR A 211 20.10 12.71 -32.13
CA THR A 211 20.13 12.14 -30.78
C THR A 211 20.89 13.08 -29.86
N ALA A 212 20.21 13.64 -28.87
CA ALA A 212 20.81 14.49 -27.86
C ALA A 212 20.65 13.90 -26.45
N LEU A 213 21.62 14.19 -25.58
CA LEU A 213 21.58 13.93 -24.16
C LEU A 213 21.17 15.20 -23.42
N SER A 214 20.31 15.02 -22.43
CA SER A 214 19.75 16.07 -21.60
C SER A 214 20.10 15.78 -20.14
N ASP A 215 20.91 16.63 -19.53
CA ASP A 215 21.06 16.63 -18.07
C ASP A 215 19.79 17.18 -17.39
N ILE A 216 19.09 16.32 -16.67
CA ILE A 216 17.86 16.65 -15.94
C ILE A 216 18.11 17.57 -14.74
N GLN A 217 19.35 17.62 -14.25
CA GLN A 217 19.77 18.48 -13.15
C GLN A 217 20.26 19.84 -13.64
N HIS A 218 20.39 20.04 -14.96
CA HIS A 218 20.76 21.33 -15.52
C HIS A 218 19.74 22.40 -15.11
N PRO A 219 20.15 23.57 -14.58
CA PRO A 219 19.23 24.53 -13.97
C PRO A 219 18.02 24.91 -14.83
N SER A 220 18.25 25.16 -16.13
CA SER A 220 17.17 25.53 -17.07
C SER A 220 16.11 24.44 -17.25
N LEU A 221 16.51 23.18 -17.18
CA LEU A 221 15.61 22.03 -17.32
C LEU A 221 15.03 21.63 -15.96
N LEU A 222 15.81 21.74 -14.89
CA LEU A 222 15.42 21.41 -13.53
C LEU A 222 14.27 22.31 -13.03
N ASP A 223 14.39 23.62 -13.25
CA ASP A 223 13.32 24.58 -12.91
C ASP A 223 12.04 24.27 -13.71
N THR A 224 12.23 23.91 -14.98
CA THR A 224 11.13 23.47 -15.83
C THR A 224 10.45 22.22 -15.27
N ILE A 225 11.14 21.12 -14.92
CA ILE A 225 10.42 19.92 -14.44
C ILE A 225 9.89 20.08 -13.00
N ARG A 226 10.51 20.93 -12.17
CA ARG A 226 9.96 21.29 -10.85
C ARG A 226 8.65 22.05 -10.95
N GLY A 227 8.41 22.76 -12.05
CA GLY A 227 7.15 23.47 -12.28
C GLY A 227 5.94 22.57 -12.57
N HIS A 228 6.15 21.26 -12.67
CA HIS A 228 5.10 20.28 -12.90
C HIS A 228 5.30 19.08 -11.99
N THR A 229 4.64 19.10 -10.82
CA THR A 229 4.73 17.99 -9.88
C THR A 229 3.39 17.29 -9.70
N ILE A 230 3.43 15.96 -9.72
CA ILE A 230 2.25 15.10 -9.51
C ILE A 230 2.49 14.33 -8.22
N ALA A 231 1.61 14.50 -7.23
CA ALA A 231 1.76 13.88 -5.91
C ALA A 231 3.18 14.03 -5.31
N GLY A 232 3.74 15.24 -5.39
CA GLY A 232 5.08 15.57 -4.87
C GLY A 232 6.27 15.07 -5.71
N HIS A 233 6.03 14.51 -6.89
CA HIS A 233 7.07 14.04 -7.81
C HIS A 233 7.11 14.90 -9.07
N SER A 234 8.26 15.50 -9.37
CA SER A 234 8.45 16.34 -10.55
C SER A 234 8.46 15.49 -11.84
N VAL A 235 7.76 15.95 -12.87
CA VAL A 235 7.59 15.21 -14.14
C VAL A 235 8.14 16.02 -15.31
N ALA A 236 9.09 15.43 -16.03
CA ALA A 236 9.65 15.97 -17.26
C ALA A 236 8.69 15.75 -18.43
N THR A 237 7.87 16.76 -18.75
CA THR A 237 6.91 16.68 -19.85
C THR A 237 7.55 17.22 -21.13
N SER A 238 7.69 16.37 -22.15
CA SER A 238 8.01 16.83 -23.51
C SER A 238 6.72 17.07 -24.29
N VAL A 239 6.51 18.29 -24.78
CA VAL A 239 5.43 18.62 -25.72
C VAL A 239 6.07 18.93 -27.07
N ALA A 240 5.81 18.11 -28.07
CA ALA A 240 6.01 18.49 -29.46
C ALA A 240 4.63 18.82 -30.03
N ASN A 241 4.42 20.05 -30.50
CA ASN A 241 3.32 20.33 -31.41
C ASN A 241 3.79 21.34 -32.44
N GLU A 242 3.93 20.90 -33.70
CA GLU A 242 4.32 21.78 -34.81
C GLU A 242 3.19 22.74 -35.23
N ASP A 243 1.91 22.35 -35.03
CA ASP A 243 0.75 23.18 -35.32
C ASP A 243 -0.30 23.07 -34.19
N PRO A 244 -0.45 24.09 -33.32
CA PRO A 244 -1.40 24.06 -32.21
C PRO A 244 -2.87 23.93 -32.65
N ARG A 245 -3.18 24.12 -33.94
CA ARG A 245 -4.54 24.06 -34.48
C ARG A 245 -4.93 22.67 -34.98
N LYS A 246 -3.97 21.74 -35.09
CA LYS A 246 -4.22 20.37 -35.54
C LYS A 246 -3.84 19.37 -34.45
N PRO A 247 -4.66 18.34 -34.20
CA PRO A 247 -4.25 17.26 -33.32
C PRO A 247 -3.07 16.53 -33.96
N GLN A 248 -1.88 16.66 -33.37
CA GLN A 248 -0.70 15.89 -33.74
C GLN A 248 -0.68 14.58 -32.94
N LEU A 249 -0.47 13.49 -33.67
CA LEU A 249 -0.31 12.17 -33.08
C LEU A 249 1.17 11.92 -32.86
N ILE A 250 1.55 11.55 -31.64
CA ILE A 250 2.92 11.26 -31.28
C ILE A 250 2.96 9.88 -30.65
N GLN A 251 3.72 8.99 -31.26
CA GLN A 251 4.03 7.70 -30.65
C GLN A 251 5.23 7.89 -29.72
N ILE A 252 5.06 7.55 -28.45
CA ILE A 252 6.14 7.57 -27.46
C ILE A 252 6.55 6.13 -27.17
N ARG A 253 7.83 5.81 -27.36
CA ARG A 253 8.44 4.55 -26.92
C ARG A 253 9.48 4.87 -25.85
N ALA A 254 9.28 4.34 -24.65
CA ALA A 254 10.24 4.48 -23.56
C ALA A 254 10.87 3.11 -23.23
N GLU A 255 12.19 3.09 -23.12
CA GLU A 255 12.97 1.93 -22.70
C GLU A 255 13.89 2.37 -21.55
N ALA A 256 13.90 1.64 -20.44
CA ALA A 256 14.74 1.95 -19.29
C ALA A 256 15.71 0.80 -19.02
N ASN A 257 17.01 1.10 -19.05
CA ASN A 257 18.06 0.20 -18.58
C ASN A 257 18.49 0.64 -17.17
N MET A 258 18.03 -0.11 -16.17
CA MET A 258 18.29 0.19 -14.75
C MET A 258 19.75 -0.06 -14.35
N ALA A 259 20.47 -0.96 -15.02
CA ALA A 259 21.87 -1.23 -14.73
C ALA A 259 22.77 -0.07 -15.18
N GLU A 260 22.48 0.50 -16.35
CA GLU A 260 23.18 1.66 -16.90
C GLU A 260 22.64 3.00 -16.41
N ARG A 261 21.57 2.99 -15.60
CA ARG A 261 20.82 4.19 -15.17
C ARG A 261 20.43 5.08 -16.35
N ARG A 262 20.08 4.45 -17.47
CA ARG A 262 19.76 5.14 -18.72
C ARG A 262 18.31 4.90 -19.08
N ALA A 263 17.55 5.98 -19.24
CA ALA A 263 16.23 5.95 -19.84
C ALA A 263 16.32 6.54 -21.26
N VAL A 264 15.78 5.83 -22.24
CA VAL A 264 15.69 6.28 -23.63
C VAL A 264 14.22 6.44 -23.96
N MET A 265 13.81 7.69 -24.19
CA MET A 265 12.49 8.01 -24.71
C MET A 265 12.62 8.42 -26.18
N ARG A 266 11.93 7.70 -27.06
CA ARG A 266 11.84 8.00 -28.49
C ARG A 266 10.45 8.54 -28.78
N LEU A 267 10.38 9.75 -29.31
CA LEU A 267 9.14 10.35 -29.80
C LEU A 267 9.13 10.26 -31.32
N HIS A 268 8.09 9.67 -31.88
CA HIS A 268 7.88 9.57 -33.32
C HIS A 268 6.68 10.45 -33.68
N ASN A 269 6.93 11.48 -34.49
CA ASN A 269 5.86 12.26 -35.12
C ASN A 269 5.12 11.35 -36.10
N VAL A 270 3.83 11.15 -35.88
CA VAL A 270 2.97 10.39 -36.77
C VAL A 270 2.48 11.33 -37.87
N ALA A 271 3.41 11.84 -38.67
CA ALA A 271 3.09 12.47 -39.93
C ALA A 271 2.93 11.34 -40.97
N SER A 272 1.84 11.39 -41.72
CA SER A 272 1.44 10.42 -42.74
C SER A 272 2.62 9.84 -43.53
N ASP A 273 2.60 8.51 -43.67
CA ASP A 273 3.39 7.66 -44.60
C ASP A 273 4.74 7.09 -44.13
N ALA A 274 5.30 7.52 -42.99
CA ALA A 274 6.47 6.85 -42.42
C ALA A 274 6.09 5.83 -41.33
N GLY A 275 5.52 4.70 -41.75
CA GLY A 275 5.53 3.46 -40.97
C GLY A 275 4.88 3.52 -39.59
N LEU A 276 3.58 3.87 -39.52
CA LEU A 276 2.76 3.50 -38.38
C LEU A 276 2.77 1.97 -38.21
N PRO A 277 2.87 1.41 -36.98
CA PRO A 277 2.46 0.03 -36.75
C PRO A 277 1.04 -0.11 -37.32
N GLY A 278 0.78 -1.09 -38.19
CA GLY A 278 -0.47 -1.16 -38.97
C GLY A 278 -1.76 -1.10 -38.16
N GLU A 279 -1.67 -1.30 -36.85
CA GLU A 279 -2.74 -1.12 -35.86
C GLU A 279 -3.19 0.35 -35.70
N TRP A 280 -2.29 1.33 -35.75
CA TRP A 280 -2.61 2.73 -35.46
C TRP A 280 -3.39 3.42 -36.59
N ASN A 281 -3.09 3.06 -37.85
CA ASN A 281 -3.85 3.52 -39.03
C ASN A 281 -5.34 3.15 -38.95
N ARG A 282 -5.67 2.01 -38.30
CA ARG A 282 -7.05 1.55 -38.17
C ARG A 282 -7.85 2.35 -37.15
N VAL A 283 -7.22 2.96 -36.16
CA VAL A 283 -7.90 3.64 -35.04
C VAL A 283 -7.78 5.16 -35.05
N ALA A 284 -6.84 5.73 -35.81
CA ALA A 284 -6.62 7.18 -35.88
C ALA A 284 -7.90 7.97 -36.21
N HIS A 285 -8.64 7.54 -37.24
CA HIS A 285 -9.87 8.19 -37.67
C HIS A 285 -10.97 8.14 -36.62
N LEU A 286 -11.01 7.09 -35.79
CA LEU A 286 -11.95 6.97 -34.68
C LEU A 286 -11.64 8.01 -33.59
N VAL A 287 -10.38 8.15 -33.20
CA VAL A 287 -9.94 9.11 -32.18
C VAL A 287 -10.21 10.54 -32.64
N THR A 288 -9.82 10.90 -33.87
CA THR A 288 -10.09 12.23 -34.42
C THR A 288 -11.59 12.50 -34.58
N GLY A 289 -12.37 11.47 -34.93
CA GLY A 289 -13.83 11.54 -35.02
C GLY A 289 -14.49 11.83 -33.66
N ARG A 290 -14.03 11.17 -32.58
CA ARG A 290 -14.53 11.44 -31.21
C ARG A 290 -14.18 12.85 -30.74
N ILE A 291 -12.97 13.35 -31.03
CA ILE A 291 -12.58 14.73 -30.70
C ILE A 291 -13.50 15.74 -31.41
N ALA A 292 -13.79 15.52 -32.70
CA ALA A 292 -14.71 16.37 -33.45
C ALA A 292 -16.15 16.30 -32.93
N ASP A 293 -16.62 15.13 -32.48
CA ASP A 293 -17.94 14.96 -31.86
C ASP A 293 -18.05 15.72 -30.53
N LEU A 294 -17.03 15.64 -29.67
CA LEU A 294 -16.95 16.41 -28.43
C LEU A 294 -16.97 17.92 -28.68
N ALA A 295 -16.20 18.38 -29.68
CA ALA A 295 -16.19 19.78 -30.08
C ALA A 295 -17.58 20.26 -30.54
N ARG A 296 -18.27 19.42 -31.33
CA ARG A 296 -19.61 19.71 -31.84
C ARG A 296 -20.64 19.79 -30.72
N ARG A 297 -20.67 18.79 -29.82
CA ARG A 297 -21.58 18.73 -28.66
C ARG A 297 -21.40 19.93 -27.73
N ALA A 298 -20.16 20.34 -27.49
CA ALA A 298 -19.86 21.52 -26.67
C ALA A 298 -20.29 22.84 -27.33
N ALA A 299 -20.44 22.87 -28.66
CA ALA A 299 -20.87 24.05 -29.41
C ALA A 299 -22.39 24.07 -29.68
N SER A 300 -23.02 22.90 -29.87
CA SER A 300 -24.44 22.76 -30.17
C SER A 300 -25.35 22.78 -28.94
N GLY A 301 -24.82 22.44 -27.76
CA GLY A 301 -25.63 22.31 -26.54
C GLY A 301 -26.62 21.14 -26.58
N GLU A 302 -26.35 20.12 -27.41
CA GLU A 302 -27.17 18.89 -27.46
C GLU A 302 -27.13 18.12 -26.14
N GLU A 303 -28.29 17.69 -25.63
CA GLU A 303 -28.39 16.92 -24.39
C GLU A 303 -28.10 15.42 -24.62
N PRO A 304 -27.25 14.78 -23.77
CA PRO A 304 -26.54 15.39 -22.66
C PRO A 304 -25.34 16.22 -23.15
N ALA A 305 -25.22 17.44 -22.63
CA ALA A 305 -24.24 18.42 -23.08
C ALA A 305 -22.81 18.07 -22.65
N ALA A 306 -21.85 18.39 -23.50
CA ALA A 306 -20.44 18.31 -23.15
C ALA A 306 -20.00 19.56 -22.38
N ASN A 307 -19.30 19.37 -21.26
CA ASN A 307 -18.89 20.44 -20.36
C ASN A 307 -17.59 21.08 -20.85
N ARG A 308 -17.62 22.38 -21.15
CA ARG A 308 -16.43 23.16 -21.51
C ARG A 308 -15.89 23.89 -20.28
N LEU A 309 -14.70 23.51 -19.84
CA LEU A 309 -13.95 24.13 -18.76
C LEU A 309 -12.96 25.16 -19.30
N SER A 310 -12.85 26.30 -18.62
CA SER A 310 -11.82 27.31 -18.89
C SER A 310 -10.45 26.87 -18.36
N ARG A 311 -9.36 27.52 -18.83
CA ARG A 311 -7.99 27.33 -18.31
C ARG A 311 -7.93 27.28 -16.78
N GLY A 312 -8.49 28.30 -16.13
CA GLY A 312 -8.47 28.42 -14.67
C GLY A 312 -9.21 27.28 -13.98
N MET A 313 -10.42 26.95 -14.45
CA MET A 313 -11.21 25.86 -13.89
C MET A 313 -10.56 24.49 -14.10
N ALA A 314 -9.97 24.24 -15.27
CA ALA A 314 -9.29 22.99 -15.57
C ALA A 314 -8.05 22.81 -14.67
N CYS A 315 -7.20 23.83 -14.56
CA CYS A 315 -6.03 23.77 -13.67
C CYS A 315 -6.42 23.65 -12.18
N GLU A 316 -7.48 24.33 -11.74
CA GLU A 316 -8.01 24.23 -10.37
C GLU A 316 -8.50 22.80 -10.08
N LEU A 317 -9.26 22.21 -11.00
CA LEU A 317 -9.84 20.87 -10.83
C LEU A 317 -8.76 19.81 -10.61
N PHE A 318 -7.60 19.96 -11.25
CA PHE A 318 -6.47 19.04 -11.09
C PHE A 318 -5.48 19.44 -9.99
N ARG A 319 -5.65 20.59 -9.32
CA ARG A 319 -4.70 21.10 -8.32
C ARG A 319 -4.55 20.19 -7.11
N ASN A 320 -5.57 19.41 -6.78
CA ASN A 320 -5.49 18.41 -5.70
C ASN A 320 -4.49 17.28 -5.98
N VAL A 321 -4.09 17.10 -7.24
CA VAL A 321 -3.22 16.00 -7.68
C VAL A 321 -1.93 16.53 -8.31
N VAL A 322 -1.99 17.70 -8.94
CA VAL A 322 -0.90 18.29 -9.71
C VAL A 322 -0.64 19.73 -9.29
N ASP A 323 0.60 20.02 -8.88
CA ASP A 323 1.08 21.38 -8.67
C ASP A 323 1.67 21.89 -9.99
N TYR A 324 0.94 22.79 -10.64
CA TYR A 324 1.37 23.50 -11.84
C TYR A 324 1.97 24.86 -11.48
N THR A 325 3.12 25.20 -12.07
CA THR A 325 3.50 26.60 -12.26
C THR A 325 2.70 27.20 -13.42
N GLU A 326 2.70 28.53 -13.53
CA GLU A 326 1.88 29.23 -14.51
C GLU A 326 2.17 28.76 -15.96
N GLU A 327 3.43 28.42 -16.23
CA GLU A 327 3.92 27.96 -17.53
C GLU A 327 3.34 26.59 -17.94
N TYR A 328 2.96 25.74 -16.98
CA TYR A 328 2.35 24.43 -17.26
C TYR A 328 0.83 24.47 -17.35
N CYS A 329 0.21 25.58 -16.96
CA CYS A 329 -1.22 25.84 -17.18
C CYS A 329 -1.51 26.39 -18.59
N GLY A 330 -0.85 25.87 -19.62
CA GLY A 330 -1.01 26.36 -21.00
C GLY A 330 -2.30 25.92 -21.72
N MET A 331 -3.14 25.09 -21.09
CA MET A 331 -4.39 24.63 -21.70
C MET A 331 -5.43 25.76 -21.69
N ARG A 332 -5.97 26.13 -22.87
CA ARG A 332 -7.00 27.18 -22.97
C ARG A 332 -8.36 26.71 -22.48
N SER A 333 -8.72 25.49 -22.87
CA SER A 333 -10.00 24.90 -22.52
C SER A 333 -9.96 23.38 -22.59
N VAL A 334 -10.79 22.75 -21.78
CA VAL A 334 -11.00 21.30 -21.78
C VAL A 334 -12.49 21.03 -22.00
N VAL A 335 -12.81 20.09 -22.88
CA VAL A 335 -14.18 19.62 -23.09
C VAL A 335 -14.29 18.20 -22.53
N LEU A 336 -15.24 17.98 -21.63
CA LEU A 336 -15.48 16.70 -20.96
C LEU A 336 -16.90 16.20 -21.24
N PHE A 337 -17.05 14.91 -21.53
CA PHE A 337 -18.35 14.27 -21.67
C PHE A 337 -18.26 12.79 -21.27
N GLY A 338 -18.96 12.42 -20.19
CA GLY A 338 -18.83 11.08 -19.60
C GLY A 338 -17.38 10.78 -19.20
N HIS A 339 -16.79 9.76 -19.84
CA HIS A 339 -15.40 9.35 -19.63
C HIS A 339 -14.43 9.92 -20.67
N GLU A 340 -14.90 10.78 -21.57
CA GLU A 340 -14.09 11.33 -22.65
C GLU A 340 -13.70 12.78 -22.37
N GLY A 341 -12.45 13.11 -22.71
CA GLY A 341 -11.90 14.44 -22.53
C GLY A 341 -11.03 14.87 -23.69
N ALA A 342 -11.25 16.08 -24.19
CA ALA A 342 -10.43 16.72 -25.21
C ALA A 342 -9.88 18.04 -24.67
N ARG A 343 -8.55 18.19 -24.69
CA ARG A 343 -7.87 19.44 -24.32
C ARG A 343 -7.50 20.23 -25.57
N TYR A 344 -7.67 21.54 -25.50
CA TYR A 344 -7.37 22.47 -26.60
C TYR A 344 -6.31 23.48 -26.15
N TRP A 345 -5.25 23.59 -26.95
CA TRP A 345 -4.17 24.55 -26.77
C TRP A 345 -4.43 25.79 -27.62
N THR A 346 -4.25 26.98 -27.06
CA THR A 346 -3.89 28.24 -27.74
C THR A 346 -3.55 29.26 -26.69
#